data_AF-A0A6N0DWY2-F1
#
_entry.id   AF-A0A6N0DWY2-F1
#
_cell.length_a   1.000
_cell.length_b   1.000
_cell.length_c   1.000
_cell.angle_alpha   90.00
_cell.angle_beta   90.00
_cell.angle_gamma   90.00
#
_symmetry.space_group_name_H-M   'P 1'
#
loop_
_entity.id
_entity.type
_entity.pdbx_description
1 polymer ?
#
loop_
_entity_poly.entity_id
_entity_poly.type
_entity_poly.pdbx_seq_one_letter_code
_entity_poly.pdbx_strand_id
1 'polypeptide(L)'
;MSESESAERKKKEKILEIAADTRKFEIDLFWKRSLFFWGFIAAAFLAYGALGSRPQDDAVLLLTISSFGFVCSVAWTLANRGSKYWQMAWEAKLETYEDVLVKGLFTEAITPREDDAHWWGVLSRKSHYSVSRLAIALSDFTVLIWIILGARALPGIEWPHIHAAILIPIGALLYAVGMVIGSRSRNRAS
;
A
#
# COMPACT_ATOMS: atom_id res chain seq x y z
N MET A 1 41.19 -1.90 -25.62
CA MET A 1 40.21 -2.61 -24.77
C MET A 1 40.43 -4.09 -24.99
N SER A 2 40.85 -4.82 -23.97
CA SER A 2 41.13 -6.26 -24.09
C SER A 2 39.82 -7.04 -24.28
N GLU A 3 39.89 -8.22 -24.90
CA GLU A 3 38.72 -9.09 -25.09
C GLU A 3 38.04 -9.46 -23.76
N SER A 4 38.83 -9.57 -22.68
CA SER A 4 38.35 -9.78 -21.30
C SER A 4 37.54 -8.59 -20.77
N GLU A 5 38.00 -7.35 -21.00
CA GLU A 5 37.28 -6.14 -20.57
C GLU A 5 35.93 -5.99 -21.29
N SER A 6 35.90 -6.35 -22.58
CA SER A 6 34.66 -6.34 -23.39
C SER A 6 33.64 -7.37 -22.88
N ALA A 7 34.11 -8.58 -22.54
CA ALA A 7 33.27 -9.65 -22.00
C ALA A 7 32.70 -9.29 -20.61
N GLU A 8 33.52 -8.69 -19.75
CA GLU A 8 33.09 -8.25 -18.43
C GLU A 8 32.01 -7.16 -18.53
N ARG A 9 32.21 -6.16 -19.39
CA ARG A 9 31.23 -5.07 -19.58
C ARG A 9 29.86 -5.59 -20.02
N LYS A 10 29.83 -6.49 -21.01
CA LYS A 10 28.58 -7.12 -21.49
C LYS A 10 27.87 -7.89 -20.38
N LYS A 11 28.61 -8.54 -19.48
CA LYS A 11 28.03 -9.23 -18.33
C LYS A 11 27.38 -8.25 -17.36
N LYS A 12 28.02 -7.11 -17.06
CA LYS A 12 27.45 -6.07 -16.19
C LYS A 12 26.17 -5.47 -16.78
N GLU A 13 26.20 -5.11 -18.05
CA GLU A 13 25.03 -4.58 -18.80
C GLU A 13 23.84 -5.54 -18.70
N LYS A 14 24.06 -6.84 -18.92
CA LYS A 14 23.01 -7.87 -18.84
C LYS A 14 22.43 -8.02 -17.43
N ILE A 15 23.24 -7.91 -16.38
CA ILE A 15 22.75 -7.98 -15.00
C ILE A 15 21.87 -6.75 -14.69
N LEU A 16 22.29 -5.57 -15.11
CA LEU A 16 21.49 -4.33 -14.94
C LEU A 16 20.17 -4.39 -15.69
N GLU A 17 20.17 -4.93 -16.91
CA GLU A 17 18.96 -5.16 -17.71
C GLU A 17 17.99 -6.11 -16.99
N ILE A 18 18.46 -7.28 -16.54
CA ILE A 18 17.65 -8.23 -15.77
C ILE A 18 17.11 -7.58 -14.49
N ALA A 19 17.92 -6.77 -13.81
CA ALA A 19 17.50 -6.09 -12.60
C ALA A 19 16.36 -5.08 -12.87
N ALA A 20 16.52 -4.24 -13.89
CA ALA A 20 15.52 -3.26 -14.30
C ALA A 20 14.22 -3.92 -14.77
N ASP A 21 14.32 -5.00 -15.55
CA ASP A 21 13.17 -5.75 -16.04
C ASP A 21 12.42 -6.46 -14.92
N THR A 22 13.14 -7.08 -13.98
CA THR A 22 12.53 -7.71 -12.80
C THR A 22 11.76 -6.68 -11.99
N ARG A 23 12.36 -5.50 -11.77
CA ARG A 23 11.70 -4.40 -11.06
C ARG A 23 10.42 -3.94 -11.74
N LYS A 24 10.46 -3.77 -13.07
CA LYS A 24 9.28 -3.37 -13.86
C LYS A 24 8.18 -4.43 -13.81
N PHE A 25 8.55 -5.70 -13.93
CA PHE A 25 7.64 -6.83 -13.85
C PHE A 25 6.95 -6.93 -12.48
N GLU A 26 7.71 -6.74 -11.40
CA GLU A 26 7.15 -6.75 -10.04
C GLU A 26 6.15 -5.61 -9.80
N ILE A 27 6.44 -4.40 -10.30
CA ILE A 27 5.52 -3.26 -10.22
C ILE A 27 4.23 -3.56 -10.98
N ASP A 28 4.33 -4.12 -12.19
CA ASP A 28 3.16 -4.51 -12.99
C ASP A 28 2.31 -5.58 -12.27
N LEU A 29 2.96 -6.63 -11.75
CA LEU A 29 2.26 -7.66 -10.98
C LEU A 29 1.64 -7.11 -9.69
N PHE A 30 2.27 -6.14 -9.03
CA PHE A 30 1.72 -5.49 -7.84
C PHE A 30 0.38 -4.79 -8.16
N TRP A 31 0.30 -4.07 -9.28
CA TRP A 31 -0.94 -3.44 -9.72
C TRP A 31 -2.01 -4.46 -10.11
N LYS A 32 -1.63 -5.53 -10.84
CA LYS A 32 -2.56 -6.60 -11.23
C LYS A 32 -3.18 -7.30 -10.01
N ARG A 33 -2.37 -7.65 -9.00
CA ARG A 33 -2.86 -8.22 -7.74
C ARG A 33 -3.79 -7.25 -7.01
N SER A 34 -3.44 -5.97 -6.97
CA SER A 34 -4.28 -4.95 -6.34
C SER A 34 -5.65 -4.82 -7.03
N LEU A 35 -5.67 -4.82 -8.36
CA LEU A 35 -6.92 -4.75 -9.14
C LEU A 35 -7.83 -5.96 -8.88
N PHE A 36 -7.25 -7.16 -8.77
CA PHE A 36 -7.97 -8.39 -8.43
C PHE A 36 -8.74 -8.25 -7.11
N PHE A 37 -8.08 -7.82 -6.03
CA PHE A 37 -8.76 -7.62 -4.74
C PHE A 37 -9.75 -6.46 -4.76
N TRP A 38 -9.41 -5.37 -5.44
CA TRP A 38 -10.31 -4.22 -5.62
C TRP A 38 -11.62 -4.60 -6.27
N GLY A 39 -11.61 -5.50 -7.26
CA GLY A 39 -12.83 -5.98 -7.92
C GLY A 39 -13.83 -6.58 -6.93
N PHE A 40 -13.37 -7.48 -6.04
CA PHE A 40 -14.22 -8.09 -5.03
C PHE A 40 -14.69 -7.09 -3.97
N ILE A 41 -13.78 -6.23 -3.48
CA ILE A 41 -14.10 -5.23 -2.46
C ILE A 41 -15.12 -4.21 -2.99
N ALA A 42 -14.94 -3.73 -4.22
CA ALA A 42 -15.87 -2.80 -4.86
C ALA A 42 -17.26 -3.44 -5.09
N ALA A 43 -17.29 -4.68 -5.58
CA ALA A 43 -18.54 -5.42 -5.73
C ALA A 43 -19.27 -5.61 -4.39
N ALA A 44 -18.53 -5.94 -3.32
CA ALA A 44 -19.09 -6.07 -1.98
C ALA A 44 -19.65 -4.72 -1.47
N PHE A 45 -18.96 -3.60 -1.70
CA PHE A 45 -19.46 -2.27 -1.32
C PHE A 45 -20.76 -1.92 -2.04
N LEU A 46 -20.83 -2.18 -3.35
CA LEU A 46 -22.05 -1.95 -4.13
C LEU A 46 -23.21 -2.80 -3.63
N ALA A 47 -22.97 -4.09 -3.36
CA ALA A 47 -23.98 -4.99 -2.80
C ALA A 47 -24.46 -4.51 -1.43
N TYR A 48 -23.53 -4.13 -0.55
CA TYR A 48 -23.85 -3.62 0.78
C TYR A 48 -24.71 -2.34 0.71
N GLY A 49 -24.34 -1.38 -0.15
CA GLY A 49 -25.09 -0.13 -0.33
C GLY A 49 -26.50 -0.33 -0.89
N ALA A 50 -26.64 -1.25 -1.86
CA ALA A 50 -27.94 -1.59 -2.46
C ALA A 50 -28.90 -2.25 -1.46
N LEU A 51 -28.39 -3.07 -0.55
CA LEU A 51 -29.18 -3.77 0.48
C LEU A 51 -29.44 -2.92 1.72
N GLY A 52 -28.48 -2.09 2.14
CA GLY A 52 -28.59 -1.25 3.34
C GLY A 52 -29.69 -0.18 3.26
N SER A 53 -30.30 0.00 2.09
CA SER A 53 -31.44 0.91 1.87
C SER A 53 -32.80 0.23 2.03
N ARG A 54 -32.83 -1.09 2.31
CA ARG A 54 -34.06 -1.89 2.45
C ARG A 54 -34.44 -2.10 3.93
N PRO A 55 -35.73 -2.39 4.24
CA PRO A 55 -36.17 -2.70 5.60
C PRO A 55 -35.43 -3.88 6.24
N GLN A 56 -35.46 -3.95 7.57
CA GLN A 56 -34.56 -4.64 8.50
C GLN A 56 -34.34 -6.18 8.34
N ASP A 57 -35.00 -6.85 7.40
CA ASP A 57 -34.96 -8.33 7.28
C ASP A 57 -33.66 -8.88 6.67
N ASP A 58 -32.79 -8.02 6.14
CA ASP A 58 -31.56 -8.43 5.45
C ASP A 58 -30.29 -8.40 6.33
N ALA A 59 -30.42 -8.33 7.66
CA ALA A 59 -29.27 -8.20 8.58
C ALA A 59 -28.22 -9.32 8.41
N VAL A 60 -28.67 -10.57 8.24
CA VAL A 60 -27.78 -11.73 7.98
C VAL A 60 -27.03 -11.56 6.66
N LEU A 61 -27.70 -11.03 5.64
CA LEU A 61 -27.09 -10.81 4.33
C LEU A 61 -26.08 -9.65 4.36
N LEU A 62 -26.38 -8.56 5.04
CA LEU A 62 -25.45 -7.45 5.28
C LEU A 62 -24.22 -7.90 6.07
N LEU A 63 -24.41 -8.74 7.10
CA LEU A 63 -23.31 -9.33 7.86
C LEU A 63 -22.47 -10.28 6.99
N THR A 64 -23.11 -11.06 6.13
CA THR A 64 -22.42 -11.96 5.18
C THR A 64 -21.56 -11.15 4.19
N ILE A 65 -22.12 -10.10 3.59
CA ILE A 65 -21.42 -9.24 2.63
C ILE A 65 -20.27 -8.50 3.31
N SER A 66 -20.49 -7.93 4.49
CA SER A 66 -19.44 -7.24 5.23
C SER A 66 -18.32 -8.18 5.69
N SER A 67 -18.66 -9.42 6.07
CA SER A 67 -17.67 -10.46 6.38
C SER A 67 -16.85 -10.86 5.15
N PHE A 68 -17.49 -11.01 3.99
CA PHE A 68 -16.80 -11.28 2.72
C PHE A 68 -15.84 -10.13 2.36
N GLY A 69 -16.32 -8.89 2.40
CA GLY A 69 -15.50 -7.70 2.17
C GLY A 69 -14.31 -7.60 3.13
N PHE A 70 -14.54 -7.88 4.42
CA PHE A 70 -13.50 -7.95 5.44
C PHE A 70 -12.41 -8.96 5.08
N VAL A 71 -12.78 -10.21 4.74
CA VAL A 71 -11.81 -11.26 4.36
C VAL A 71 -11.04 -10.86 3.11
N CYS A 72 -11.70 -10.30 2.09
CA CYS A 72 -11.02 -9.79 0.89
C CYS A 72 -10.01 -8.68 1.21
N SER A 73 -10.38 -7.73 2.08
CA SER A 73 -9.48 -6.66 2.53
C SER A 73 -8.31 -7.18 3.36
N VAL A 74 -8.53 -8.18 4.23
CA VAL A 74 -7.45 -8.85 4.99
C VAL A 74 -6.48 -9.56 4.04
N ALA A 75 -7.00 -10.32 3.07
CA ALA A 75 -6.16 -10.96 2.06
C ALA A 75 -5.35 -9.94 1.26
N TRP A 76 -5.96 -8.79 0.91
CA TRP A 76 -5.29 -7.72 0.20
C TRP A 76 -4.15 -7.08 1.02
N THR A 77 -4.35 -6.78 2.31
CA THR A 77 -3.26 -6.24 3.16
C THR A 77 -2.11 -7.23 3.30
N LEU A 78 -2.40 -8.51 3.49
CA LEU A 78 -1.36 -9.55 3.55
C LEU A 78 -0.59 -9.66 2.23
N ALA A 79 -1.27 -9.60 1.08
CA ALA A 79 -0.63 -9.59 -0.23
C ALA A 79 0.26 -8.35 -0.44
N ASN A 80 -0.17 -7.17 0.02
CA ASN A 80 0.61 -5.94 -0.06
C ASN A 80 1.87 -6.02 0.83
N ARG A 81 1.73 -6.54 2.06
CA ARG A 81 2.86 -6.76 2.98
C ARG A 81 3.84 -7.79 2.45
N GLY A 82 3.35 -8.88 1.88
CA GLY A 82 4.17 -9.90 1.22
C GLY A 82 4.94 -9.34 0.03
N SER A 83 4.28 -8.53 -0.81
CA SER A 83 4.93 -7.85 -1.95
C SER A 83 6.07 -6.94 -1.49
N LYS A 84 5.85 -6.19 -0.41
CA LYS A 84 6.88 -5.32 0.18
C LYS A 84 8.06 -6.10 0.76
N TYR A 85 7.80 -7.22 1.43
CA TYR A 85 8.85 -8.09 1.95
C TYR A 85 9.76 -8.61 0.83
N TRP A 86 9.16 -9.15 -0.24
CA TRP A 86 9.91 -9.67 -1.38
C TRP A 86 10.69 -8.59 -2.12
N GLN A 87 10.10 -7.40 -2.27
CA GLN A 87 10.80 -6.24 -2.82
C GLN A 87 12.06 -5.92 -2.01
N MET A 88 11.95 -5.84 -0.68
CA MET A 88 13.10 -5.54 0.19
C MET A 88 14.17 -6.64 0.13
N ALA A 89 13.75 -7.91 0.10
CA ALA A 89 14.66 -9.03 -0.01
C ALA A 89 15.43 -9.02 -1.34
N TRP A 90 14.75 -8.65 -2.43
CA TRP A 90 15.35 -8.52 -3.74
C TRP A 90 16.32 -7.31 -3.81
N GLU A 91 15.91 -6.16 -3.28
CA GLU A 91 16.74 -4.94 -3.21
C GLU A 91 18.03 -5.21 -2.41
N ALA A 92 17.94 -5.87 -1.25
CA ALA A 92 19.12 -6.23 -0.44
C ALA A 92 20.08 -7.18 -1.17
N LYS A 93 19.53 -8.13 -1.94
CA LYS A 93 20.35 -9.05 -2.74
C LYS A 93 21.02 -8.31 -3.90
N LEU A 94 20.31 -7.38 -4.54
CA LEU A 94 20.86 -6.57 -5.63
C LEU A 94 22.00 -5.67 -5.15
N GLU A 95 21.85 -5.04 -3.98
CA GLU A 95 22.87 -4.19 -3.36
C GLU A 95 24.21 -4.94 -3.19
N THR A 96 24.16 -6.22 -2.80
CA THR A 96 25.36 -7.08 -2.70
C THR A 96 26.09 -7.25 -4.04
N TYR A 97 25.36 -7.23 -5.17
CA TYR A 97 25.94 -7.31 -6.51
C TYR A 97 26.29 -5.93 -7.08
N GLU A 98 25.65 -4.87 -6.63
CA GLU A 98 25.88 -3.49 -7.08
C GLU A 98 27.30 -3.02 -6.75
N ASP A 99 27.79 -3.30 -5.54
CA ASP A 99 29.15 -2.97 -5.10
C ASP A 99 30.24 -3.56 -6.02
N VAL A 100 29.93 -4.66 -6.70
CA VAL A 100 30.85 -5.36 -7.62
C VAL A 100 30.70 -4.84 -9.07
N LEU A 101 29.53 -4.30 -9.43
CA LEU A 101 29.19 -3.98 -10.81
C LEU A 101 29.27 -2.48 -11.11
N VAL A 102 28.49 -1.68 -10.40
CA VAL A 102 28.34 -0.22 -10.58
C VAL A 102 27.95 0.38 -9.22
N LYS A 103 28.88 1.05 -8.56
CA LYS A 103 28.63 1.61 -7.22
C LYS A 103 27.59 2.75 -7.27
N GLY A 104 26.55 2.65 -6.44
CA GLY A 104 25.64 3.76 -6.13
C GLY A 104 24.52 4.03 -7.15
N LEU A 105 24.30 3.13 -8.12
CA LEU A 105 23.23 3.25 -9.11
C LEU A 105 21.83 3.11 -8.51
N PHE A 106 21.63 2.20 -7.55
CA PHE A 106 20.33 1.98 -6.89
C PHE A 106 20.33 2.36 -5.41
N THR A 107 21.51 2.46 -4.79
CA THR A 107 21.66 2.73 -3.35
C THR A 107 21.83 4.21 -2.99
N GLU A 108 22.28 5.07 -3.92
CA GLU A 108 22.45 6.49 -3.60
C GLU A 108 21.10 7.15 -3.30
N ALA A 109 20.87 7.40 -2.00
CA ALA A 109 19.74 8.20 -1.55
C ALA A 109 19.90 9.62 -2.08
N ILE A 110 18.97 10.06 -2.92
CA ILE A 110 18.91 11.45 -3.38
C ILE A 110 18.69 12.34 -2.15
N THR A 111 19.74 13.05 -1.72
CA THR A 111 19.65 14.01 -0.61
C THR A 111 18.64 15.11 -0.95
N PRO A 112 17.64 15.37 -0.09
CA PRO A 112 16.73 16.49 -0.28
C PRO A 112 17.52 17.80 -0.30
N ARG A 113 17.15 18.70 -1.21
CA ARG A 113 17.73 20.05 -1.30
C ARG A 113 17.23 20.88 -0.10
N GLU A 114 18.09 21.72 0.47
CA GLU A 114 17.85 22.46 1.73
C GLU A 114 16.67 23.46 1.68
N ASP A 115 16.12 23.74 0.51
CA ASP A 115 15.06 24.73 0.25
C ASP A 115 13.64 24.28 0.64
N ASP A 116 13.44 23.03 1.10
CA ASP A 116 12.14 22.48 1.51
C ASP A 116 11.68 22.90 2.94
N ALA A 117 12.21 23.99 3.51
CA ALA A 117 12.00 24.38 4.91
C ALA A 117 10.66 25.11 5.24
N HIS A 118 9.77 25.33 4.28
CA HIS A 118 8.46 25.97 4.51
C HIS A 118 7.41 24.97 5.05
N TRP A 119 6.27 25.43 5.61
CA TRP A 119 5.21 24.51 6.08
C TRP A 119 4.60 23.68 4.93
N TRP A 120 4.54 24.24 3.72
CA TRP A 120 4.28 23.48 2.50
C TRP A 120 5.40 22.47 2.21
N GLY A 121 6.65 22.80 2.52
CA GLY A 121 7.80 21.89 2.49
C GLY A 121 7.78 20.82 3.57
N VAL A 122 6.95 20.92 4.62
CA VAL A 122 6.70 19.79 5.54
C VAL A 122 5.77 18.77 4.89
N LEU A 123 4.75 19.22 4.16
CA LEU A 123 3.87 18.35 3.34
C LEU A 123 4.61 17.82 2.09
N SER A 124 5.39 18.68 1.45
CA SER A 124 6.12 18.47 0.20
C SER A 124 7.54 17.95 0.39
N ARG A 125 8.03 17.83 1.64
CA ARG A 125 9.26 17.08 1.92
C ARG A 125 9.07 15.78 1.20
N LYS A 126 9.98 15.44 0.29
CA LYS A 126 10.02 14.15 -0.41
C LYS A 126 10.20 13.03 0.62
N SER A 127 9.22 12.83 1.48
CA SER A 127 9.04 11.67 2.30
C SER A 127 8.90 10.56 1.27
N HIS A 128 9.85 9.63 1.27
CA HIS A 128 9.86 8.50 0.36
C HIS A 128 8.63 7.62 0.65
N TYR A 129 7.48 8.01 0.10
CA TYR A 129 6.26 7.24 0.17
C TYR A 129 6.42 6.09 -0.81
N SER A 130 6.82 4.93 -0.29
CA SER A 130 6.81 3.72 -1.09
C SER A 130 5.36 3.39 -1.46
N VAL A 131 5.13 3.13 -2.76
CA VAL A 131 3.83 2.71 -3.30
C VAL A 131 3.24 1.54 -2.48
N SER A 132 4.08 0.58 -2.10
CA SER A 132 3.68 -0.56 -1.26
C SER A 132 3.16 -0.14 0.11
N ARG A 133 3.74 0.88 0.75
CA ARG A 133 3.31 1.38 2.07
C ARG A 133 1.95 2.06 1.98
N LEU A 134 1.74 2.88 0.95
CA LEU A 134 0.44 3.51 0.71
C LEU A 134 -0.64 2.45 0.46
N ALA A 135 -0.34 1.43 -0.33
CA ALA A 135 -1.28 0.34 -0.58
C ALA A 135 -1.58 -0.49 0.68
N ILE A 136 -0.59 -0.79 1.52
CA ILE A 136 -0.82 -1.45 2.82
C ILE A 136 -1.76 -0.61 3.67
N ALA A 137 -1.48 0.68 3.81
CA ALA A 137 -2.27 1.56 4.66
C ALA A 137 -3.70 1.73 4.12
N LEU A 138 -3.88 1.81 2.80
CA LEU A 138 -5.18 1.81 2.15
C LEU A 138 -5.93 0.50 2.38
N SER A 139 -5.28 -0.65 2.24
CA SER A 139 -5.90 -1.95 2.50
C SER A 139 -6.29 -2.12 3.96
N ASP A 140 -5.44 -1.69 4.91
CA ASP A 140 -5.74 -1.70 6.34
C ASP A 140 -6.94 -0.80 6.66
N PHE A 141 -7.05 0.35 5.99
CA PHE A 141 -8.23 1.23 6.10
C PHE A 141 -9.52 0.55 5.61
N THR A 142 -9.46 -0.19 4.51
CA THR A 142 -10.64 -0.94 4.04
C THR A 142 -11.07 -2.03 5.03
N VAL A 143 -10.13 -2.67 5.73
CA VAL A 143 -10.46 -3.61 6.83
C VAL A 143 -11.25 -2.90 7.93
N LEU A 144 -10.81 -1.71 8.34
CA LEU A 144 -11.52 -0.92 9.37
C LEU A 144 -12.93 -0.54 8.92
N ILE A 145 -13.11 -0.14 7.66
CA ILE A 145 -14.43 0.15 7.11
C ILE A 145 -15.34 -1.08 7.23
N TRP A 146 -14.86 -2.26 6.85
CA TRP A 146 -15.68 -3.48 6.93
C TRP A 146 -16.04 -3.88 8.35
N ILE A 147 -15.16 -3.65 9.34
CA ILE A 147 -15.49 -3.84 10.76
C ILE A 147 -16.63 -2.91 11.17
N ILE A 148 -16.57 -1.62 10.80
CA ILE A 148 -17.61 -0.64 11.12
C ILE A 148 -18.94 -1.01 10.46
N LEU A 149 -18.92 -1.42 9.18
CA LEU A 149 -20.12 -1.86 8.47
C LEU A 149 -20.71 -3.14 9.08
N GLY A 150 -19.88 -4.13 9.40
CA GLY A 150 -20.32 -5.35 10.08
C GLY A 150 -20.95 -5.06 11.44
N ALA A 151 -20.33 -4.17 12.23
CA ALA A 151 -20.89 -3.74 13.52
C ALA A 151 -22.22 -2.99 13.38
N ARG A 152 -22.40 -2.23 12.29
CA ARG A 152 -23.68 -1.57 11.96
C ARG A 152 -24.78 -2.57 11.59
N ALA A 153 -24.42 -3.71 11.00
CA ALA A 153 -25.37 -4.75 10.60
C ALA A 153 -25.84 -5.63 11.78
N LEU A 154 -25.20 -5.55 12.95
CA LEU A 154 -25.57 -6.36 14.11
C LEU A 154 -26.92 -5.91 14.70
N PRO A 155 -27.86 -6.85 14.95
CA PRO A 155 -29.13 -6.53 15.59
C PRO A 155 -28.91 -6.06 17.03
N GLY A 156 -29.65 -5.03 17.44
CA GLY A 156 -29.61 -4.50 18.82
C GLY A 156 -28.58 -3.42 19.10
N ILE A 157 -27.76 -3.00 18.11
CA ILE A 157 -26.87 -1.84 18.24
C ILE A 157 -27.55 -0.62 17.60
N GLU A 158 -28.10 0.27 18.44
CA GLU A 158 -28.61 1.56 17.97
C GLU A 158 -27.44 2.52 17.72
N TRP A 159 -27.19 2.85 16.46
CA TRP A 159 -26.16 3.80 16.08
C TRP A 159 -26.75 5.22 16.01
N PRO A 160 -26.38 6.15 16.91
CA PRO A 160 -26.90 7.50 16.84
C PRO A 160 -26.33 8.18 15.59
N HIS A 161 -27.21 8.49 14.63
CA HIS A 161 -26.82 8.93 13.28
C HIS A 161 -25.87 10.14 13.29
N ILE A 162 -26.02 11.05 14.24
CA ILE A 162 -25.20 12.25 14.39
C ILE A 162 -23.76 11.89 14.78
N HIS A 163 -23.57 10.93 15.68
CA HIS A 163 -22.22 10.51 16.10
C HIS A 163 -21.50 9.80 14.96
N ALA A 164 -22.18 8.93 14.21
CA ALA A 164 -21.58 8.26 13.04
C ALA A 164 -21.19 9.26 11.94
N ALA A 165 -22.04 10.26 11.65
CA ALA A 165 -21.80 11.26 10.61
C ALA A 165 -20.59 12.18 10.89
N ILE A 166 -20.20 12.32 12.16
CA ILE A 166 -19.08 13.17 12.58
C ILE A 166 -17.83 12.34 12.85
N LEU A 167 -17.95 11.21 13.56
CA LEU A 167 -16.82 10.40 13.97
C LEU A 167 -16.16 9.65 12.80
N ILE A 168 -16.93 9.21 11.79
CA ILE A 168 -16.38 8.49 10.63
C ILE A 168 -15.46 9.41 9.80
N PRO A 169 -15.88 10.63 9.39
CA PRO A 169 -14.99 11.55 8.68
C PRO A 169 -13.79 11.99 9.50
N ILE A 170 -13.97 12.26 10.80
CA ILE A 170 -12.86 12.62 11.69
C ILE A 170 -11.86 11.46 11.81
N GLY A 171 -12.33 10.23 12.00
CA GLY A 171 -11.48 9.04 12.05
C GLY A 171 -10.72 8.81 10.75
N ALA A 172 -11.37 8.99 9.60
CA ALA A 172 -10.72 8.92 8.28
C ALA A 172 -9.65 10.01 8.11
N LEU A 173 -9.93 11.24 8.55
CA LEU A 173 -8.97 12.34 8.51
C LEU A 173 -7.77 12.07 9.43
N LEU A 174 -8.01 11.61 10.66
CA LEU A 174 -6.96 11.25 11.61
C LEU A 174 -6.11 10.09 11.09
N TYR A 175 -6.72 9.08 10.47
CA TYR A 175 -6.00 7.99 9.84
C TYR A 175 -5.15 8.49 8.66
N ALA A 176 -5.70 9.37 7.80
CA ALA A 176 -4.96 9.98 6.70
C ALA A 176 -3.77 10.81 7.17
N VAL A 177 -3.96 11.63 8.21
CA VAL A 177 -2.88 12.38 8.86
C VAL A 177 -1.85 11.43 9.47
N GLY A 178 -2.30 10.36 10.15
CA GLY A 178 -1.45 9.30 10.68
C GLY A 178 -0.61 8.60 9.61
N MET A 179 -1.17 8.34 8.42
CA MET A 179 -0.43 7.78 7.28
C MET A 179 0.69 8.72 6.82
N VAL A 180 0.41 10.03 6.74
CA VAL A 180 1.37 11.06 6.33
C VAL A 180 2.46 11.31 7.38
N ILE A 181 2.15 11.17 8.67
CA ILE A 181 3.12 11.36 9.76
C ILE A 181 3.94 10.08 10.00
N GLY A 182 3.31 8.90 10.01
CA GLY A 182 3.97 7.62 10.25
C GLY A 182 4.95 7.22 9.15
N SER A 183 4.77 7.72 7.92
CA SER A 183 5.77 7.59 6.86
C SER A 183 7.04 8.41 7.11
N ARG A 184 6.97 9.48 7.92
CA ARG A 184 8.09 10.41 8.20
C ARG A 184 9.05 9.92 9.31
N SER A 185 8.57 9.21 10.33
CA SER A 185 9.40 8.89 11.51
C SER A 185 10.44 7.79 11.25
N ARG A 186 10.19 6.90 10.29
CA ARG A 186 11.03 5.72 10.07
C ARG A 186 12.17 5.92 9.06
N ASN A 187 12.22 7.05 8.37
CA ASN A 187 13.33 7.44 7.48
C ASN A 187 14.47 8.14 8.24
N ARG A 188 14.41 8.25 9.57
CA ARG A 188 15.52 8.76 10.42
C ARG A 188 16.39 7.67 11.05
N ALA A 189 16.06 6.39 10.83
CA ALA A 189 16.69 5.25 11.50
C ALA A 189 17.44 4.31 10.54
N SER A 190 17.69 4.75 9.30
CA SER A 190 18.55 4.12 8.30
C SER A 190 19.59 5.14 7.88
#